data_AF-A0A350QQ49-F1
#
_entry.id   AF-A0A350QQ49-F1
#
_cell.length_a   1.000
_cell.length_b   1.000
_cell.length_c   1.000
_cell.angle_alpha   90.00
_cell.angle_beta   90.00
_cell.angle_gamma   90.00
#
_symmetry.space_group_name_H-M   'P 1'
#
loop_
_entity.id
_entity.type
_entity.pdbx_description
1 polymer ?
#
loop_
_entity_poly.entity_id
_entity_poly.type
_entity_poly.pdbx_seq_one_letter_code
_entity_poly.pdbx_strand_id
1 'polypeptide(L)'
;SARLQEDTFVRSAGLALDSMVPGLLSRLERDREGVADQIESWLIAQRALRNGPIFEVAILDAVGELLRERVVIEPSSPVVDLLARLIGEVEFSPRAYDPVLVKLNLMDWFEDEGISSHNLWLLGSLFLRLADVEWWTDDLVIAPDADATGRSDAAGLIGASWPRFSSGERPRGVLVALEEYQRMEDLLRSSMALDEAVDDVERFHEIRILAHLILALEHYELDRRADALEPLRVAESLRSDGYRLTRRSSELFGEPGRSTTRDGGWAAIWERSRRDASKRLEALRELESYEGGDLGVQDSEALARVIFQGPTPDIRRLAQAITTEFFSDGPNVARALLDGFERPRRERATSQFIQSLSGRPLPPVGDDTWALAARRQLADHAFRLLETSMHDIDRMAAEFTDTLEACCRLRDSVSTTSNGTASSFISGLVEAALSRLEGRSPSEPVPADVEELARRRAVRSFQAEREPQMVVAQLFSLLDLMCLETAMLRPDLRGQLLLRHSELTAQMASASNVLDQILLLQREIARLLLDRLESDEGALG
;
A
#
# COMPACT_ATOMS: atom_id res chain seq x y z
N SER A 1 -0.50 -39.10 -14.39
CA SER A 1 -0.79 -40.35 -13.66
C SER A 1 -1.15 -40.10 -12.20
N ALA A 2 -0.31 -39.40 -11.44
CA ALA A 2 -0.57 -39.09 -10.02
C ALA A 2 -1.83 -38.23 -9.78
N ARG A 3 -2.00 -37.11 -10.50
CA ARG A 3 -3.22 -36.26 -10.38
C ARG A 3 -4.53 -37.01 -10.71
N LEU A 4 -4.52 -37.86 -11.74
CA LEU A 4 -5.67 -38.70 -12.09
C LEU A 4 -5.99 -39.75 -10.99
N GLN A 5 -4.97 -40.27 -10.31
CA GLN A 5 -5.15 -41.19 -9.19
C GLN A 5 -5.64 -40.47 -7.93
N GLU A 6 -5.16 -39.25 -7.70
CA GLU A 6 -5.58 -38.36 -6.61
C GLU A 6 -7.06 -37.96 -6.77
N ASP A 7 -7.47 -37.53 -7.97
CA ASP A 7 -8.88 -37.20 -8.29
C ASP A 7 -9.81 -38.42 -8.12
N THR A 8 -9.33 -39.62 -8.50
CA THR A 8 -10.09 -40.87 -8.34
C THR A 8 -10.23 -41.27 -6.87
N PHE A 9 -9.18 -41.07 -6.07
CA PHE A 9 -9.19 -41.33 -4.63
C PHE A 9 -10.15 -40.38 -3.91
N VAL A 10 -10.04 -39.07 -4.13
CA VAL A 10 -10.92 -38.06 -3.51
C VAL A 10 -12.38 -38.36 -3.81
N ARG A 11 -12.70 -38.69 -5.07
CA ARG A 11 -14.08 -39.04 -5.46
C ARG A 11 -14.59 -40.29 -4.76
N SER A 12 -13.77 -41.34 -4.69
CA SER A 12 -14.18 -42.61 -4.09
C SER A 12 -14.28 -42.53 -2.57
N ALA A 13 -13.34 -41.82 -1.92
CA ALA A 13 -13.35 -41.58 -0.49
C ALA A 13 -14.51 -40.67 -0.07
N GLY A 14 -14.81 -39.63 -0.88
CA GLY A 14 -15.98 -38.79 -0.68
C GLY A 14 -17.29 -39.57 -0.73
N LEU A 15 -17.49 -40.41 -1.76
CA LEU A 15 -18.68 -41.27 -1.86
C LEU A 15 -18.80 -42.23 -0.68
N ALA A 16 -17.67 -42.75 -0.18
CA ALA A 16 -17.65 -43.59 1.00
C ALA A 16 -18.10 -42.81 2.25
N LEU A 17 -17.62 -41.57 2.43
CA LEU A 17 -18.04 -40.71 3.54
C LEU A 17 -19.53 -40.36 3.48
N ASP A 18 -20.06 -40.07 2.29
CA ASP A 18 -21.48 -39.76 2.13
C ASP A 18 -22.35 -40.97 2.53
N SER A 19 -21.94 -42.18 2.11
CA SER A 19 -22.63 -43.41 2.48
C SER A 19 -22.63 -43.74 3.99
N MET A 20 -21.82 -43.04 4.79
CA MET A 20 -21.76 -43.23 6.25
C MET A 20 -22.86 -42.48 7.00
N VAL A 21 -23.48 -41.46 6.39
CA VAL A 21 -24.46 -40.59 7.05
C VAL A 21 -25.63 -41.37 7.67
N PRO A 22 -26.33 -42.30 6.96
CA PRO A 22 -27.40 -43.09 7.57
C PRO A 22 -26.92 -43.95 8.75
N GLY A 23 -25.70 -44.49 8.65
CA GLY A 23 -25.07 -45.29 9.70
C GLY A 23 -24.78 -44.48 10.96
N LEU A 24 -24.27 -43.25 10.81
CA LEU A 24 -24.00 -42.33 11.92
C LEU A 24 -25.32 -41.91 12.61
N LEU A 25 -26.35 -41.60 11.83
CA LEU A 25 -27.69 -41.26 12.34
C LEU A 25 -28.28 -42.40 13.19
N SER A 26 -28.20 -43.65 12.72
CA SER A 26 -28.70 -44.82 13.47
C SER A 26 -28.00 -45.04 14.81
N ARG A 27 -26.75 -44.59 14.95
CA ARG A 27 -25.94 -44.75 16.17
C ARG A 27 -26.14 -43.61 17.15
N LEU A 28 -26.28 -42.37 16.66
CA LEU A 28 -26.46 -41.17 17.47
C LEU A 28 -27.63 -41.30 18.46
N GLU A 29 -28.67 -42.03 18.07
CA GLU A 29 -29.84 -42.30 18.92
C GLU A 29 -29.63 -43.39 19.97
N ARG A 30 -28.66 -44.29 19.76
CA ARG A 30 -28.37 -45.42 20.67
C ARG A 30 -27.29 -45.09 21.69
N ASP A 31 -26.35 -44.22 21.33
CA ASP A 31 -25.19 -43.85 22.14
C ASP A 31 -24.78 -42.40 21.86
N ARG A 32 -25.27 -41.46 22.71
CA ARG A 32 -25.10 -40.02 22.50
C ARG A 32 -23.65 -39.55 22.70
N GLU A 33 -22.93 -40.11 23.68
CA GLU A 33 -21.58 -39.66 24.04
C GLU A 33 -20.52 -40.19 23.06
N GLY A 34 -20.62 -41.45 22.63
CA GLY A 34 -19.62 -42.05 21.74
C GLY A 34 -19.71 -41.65 20.27
N VAL A 35 -20.84 -41.06 19.84
CA VAL A 35 -21.11 -40.76 18.42
C VAL A 35 -20.82 -39.30 18.06
N ALA A 36 -20.80 -38.38 19.04
CA ALA A 36 -20.41 -36.98 18.81
C ALA A 36 -18.99 -36.88 18.23
N ASP A 37 -18.03 -37.62 18.81
CA ASP A 37 -16.65 -37.68 18.30
C ASP A 37 -16.56 -38.29 16.89
N GLN A 38 -17.44 -39.24 16.56
CA GLN A 38 -17.49 -39.86 15.23
C GLN A 38 -18.04 -38.89 14.19
N ILE A 39 -19.02 -38.07 14.56
CA ILE A 39 -19.58 -37.01 13.71
C ILE A 39 -18.53 -35.93 13.44
N GLU A 40 -17.83 -35.46 14.48
CA GLU A 40 -16.75 -34.47 14.29
C GLU A 40 -15.60 -35.05 13.48
N SER A 41 -15.24 -36.32 13.70
CA SER A 41 -14.26 -37.02 12.86
C SER A 41 -14.70 -37.14 11.40
N TRP A 42 -15.99 -37.38 11.16
CA TRP A 42 -16.56 -37.42 9.82
C TRP A 42 -16.54 -36.03 9.16
N LEU A 43 -16.88 -34.96 9.88
CA LEU A 43 -16.78 -33.58 9.38
C LEU A 43 -15.34 -33.19 9.06
N ILE A 44 -14.38 -33.55 9.93
CA ILE A 44 -12.95 -33.32 9.70
C ILE A 44 -12.51 -34.08 8.44
N ALA A 45 -12.95 -35.33 8.25
CA ALA A 45 -12.61 -36.11 7.07
C ALA A 45 -13.23 -35.52 5.79
N GLN A 46 -14.48 -35.04 5.84
CA GLN A 46 -15.13 -34.36 4.72
C GLN A 46 -14.36 -33.10 4.33
N ARG A 47 -13.96 -32.26 5.30
CA ARG A 47 -13.15 -31.05 5.06
C ARG A 47 -11.75 -31.36 4.54
N ALA A 48 -11.14 -32.46 4.99
CA ALA A 48 -9.81 -32.86 4.53
C ALA A 48 -9.83 -33.36 3.07
N LEU A 49 -10.95 -33.94 2.63
CA LEU A 49 -11.09 -34.50 1.28
C LEU A 49 -11.71 -33.53 0.28
N ARG A 50 -12.58 -32.61 0.72
CA ARG A 50 -13.38 -31.73 -0.14
C ARG A 50 -13.25 -30.28 0.34
N ASN A 51 -13.17 -29.36 -0.61
CA ASN A 51 -13.10 -27.93 -0.36
C ASN A 51 -14.08 -27.16 -1.26
N GLY A 52 -14.50 -25.99 -0.80
CA GLY A 52 -15.37 -25.09 -1.57
C GLY A 52 -16.73 -25.71 -1.91
N PRO A 53 -17.21 -25.59 -3.16
CA PRO A 53 -18.57 -26.00 -3.53
C PRO A 53 -18.80 -27.51 -3.37
N ILE A 54 -17.76 -28.34 -3.54
CA ILE A 54 -17.89 -29.81 -3.42
C ILE A 54 -18.13 -30.22 -1.96
N PHE A 55 -17.54 -29.52 -1.00
CA PHE A 55 -17.81 -29.72 0.43
C PHE A 55 -19.22 -29.25 0.78
N GLU A 56 -19.61 -28.07 0.30
CA GLU A 56 -20.94 -27.50 0.53
C GLU A 56 -22.05 -28.44 0.02
N VAL A 57 -21.90 -29.01 -1.18
CA VAL A 57 -22.82 -30.04 -1.71
C VAL A 57 -22.94 -31.23 -0.74
N ALA A 58 -21.82 -31.76 -0.25
CA ALA A 58 -21.83 -32.94 0.62
C ALA A 58 -22.54 -32.68 1.95
N ILE A 59 -22.43 -31.46 2.49
CA ILE A 59 -23.15 -31.06 3.70
C ILE A 59 -24.65 -30.87 3.42
N LEU A 60 -25.01 -30.21 2.31
CA LEU A 60 -26.41 -30.06 1.89
C LEU A 60 -27.07 -31.43 1.67
N ASP A 61 -26.38 -32.37 1.02
CA ASP A 61 -26.86 -33.74 0.83
C ASP A 61 -27.09 -34.44 2.17
N ALA A 62 -26.15 -34.31 3.11
CA ALA A 62 -26.28 -34.90 4.45
C ALA A 62 -27.46 -34.31 5.24
N VAL A 63 -27.72 -32.99 5.11
CA VAL A 63 -28.91 -32.35 5.69
C VAL A 63 -30.18 -32.91 5.05
N GLY A 64 -30.23 -33.00 3.72
CA GLY A 64 -31.37 -33.57 2.99
C GLY A 64 -31.64 -35.03 3.38
N GLU A 65 -30.60 -35.85 3.53
CA GLU A 65 -30.72 -37.22 4.02
C GLU A 65 -31.28 -37.29 5.45
N LEU A 66 -30.77 -36.46 6.35
CA LEU A 66 -31.26 -36.39 7.74
C LEU A 66 -32.75 -36.02 7.79
N LEU A 67 -33.19 -35.09 6.94
CA LEU A 67 -34.58 -34.67 6.83
C LEU A 67 -35.49 -35.76 6.23
N ARG A 68 -34.98 -36.61 5.32
CA ARG A 68 -35.72 -37.70 4.66
C ARG A 68 -35.80 -38.99 5.48
N GLU A 69 -34.76 -39.32 6.24
CA GLU A 69 -34.65 -40.61 6.94
C GLU A 69 -35.75 -40.80 7.99
N ARG A 70 -36.40 -39.70 8.45
CA ARG A 70 -37.38 -39.71 9.54
C ARG A 70 -38.71 -39.11 9.16
N VAL A 71 -39.79 -39.77 9.57
CA VAL A 71 -41.15 -39.25 9.48
C VAL A 71 -41.32 -38.01 10.37
N VAL A 72 -40.73 -37.99 11.58
CA VAL A 72 -40.78 -36.86 12.53
C VAL A 72 -39.48 -36.83 13.34
N ILE A 73 -38.80 -35.69 13.38
CA ILE A 73 -37.65 -35.43 14.26
C ILE A 73 -38.16 -34.72 15.53
N GLU A 74 -38.03 -35.36 16.68
CA GLU A 74 -38.42 -34.73 17.96
C GLU A 74 -37.48 -33.56 18.30
N PRO A 75 -37.99 -32.39 18.76
CA PRO A 75 -37.15 -31.23 19.09
C PRO A 75 -36.07 -31.47 20.17
N SER A 76 -36.24 -32.49 21.01
CA SER A 76 -35.28 -32.91 22.04
C SER A 76 -34.28 -33.97 21.56
N SER A 77 -34.37 -34.40 20.31
CA SER A 77 -33.50 -35.42 19.73
C SER A 77 -32.08 -34.90 19.52
N PRO A 78 -31.03 -35.71 19.74
CA PRO A 78 -29.65 -35.34 19.40
C PRO A 78 -29.45 -35.10 17.89
N VAL A 79 -30.39 -35.56 17.05
CA VAL A 79 -30.43 -35.28 15.62
C VAL A 79 -30.60 -33.78 15.34
N VAL A 80 -31.26 -33.04 16.23
CA VAL A 80 -31.43 -31.59 16.12
C VAL A 80 -30.09 -30.87 16.31
N ASP A 81 -29.28 -31.31 17.27
CA ASP A 81 -27.94 -30.77 17.51
C ASP A 81 -27.04 -30.98 16.29
N LEU A 82 -27.12 -32.18 15.67
CA LEU A 82 -26.41 -32.48 14.43
C LEU A 82 -26.90 -31.62 13.26
N LEU A 83 -28.22 -31.48 13.10
CA LEU A 83 -28.80 -30.64 12.05
C LEU A 83 -28.34 -29.19 12.19
N ALA A 84 -28.37 -28.62 13.39
CA ALA A 84 -27.85 -27.28 13.67
C ALA A 84 -26.35 -27.16 13.37
N ARG A 85 -25.56 -28.19 13.72
CA ARG A 85 -24.12 -28.24 13.42
C ARG A 85 -23.83 -28.24 11.92
N LEU A 86 -24.59 -29.03 11.13
CA LEU A 86 -24.45 -29.12 9.67
C LEU A 86 -24.90 -27.83 8.98
N ILE A 87 -26.01 -27.24 9.43
CA ILE A 87 -26.46 -25.93 8.92
C ILE A 87 -25.39 -24.87 9.16
N GLY A 88 -24.72 -24.89 10.33
CA GLY A 88 -23.61 -23.98 10.63
C GLY A 88 -22.34 -24.18 9.78
N GLU A 89 -22.28 -25.22 8.95
CA GLU A 89 -21.18 -25.44 7.99
C GLU A 89 -21.48 -24.86 6.60
N VAL A 90 -22.71 -24.40 6.35
CA VAL A 90 -23.16 -23.85 5.06
C VAL A 90 -23.52 -22.39 5.22
N GLU A 91 -23.04 -21.56 4.30
CA GLU A 91 -23.35 -20.14 4.27
C GLU A 91 -24.66 -19.92 3.49
N PHE A 92 -25.75 -19.57 4.19
CA PHE A 92 -27.06 -19.31 3.56
C PHE A 92 -27.20 -17.85 3.13
N SER A 93 -26.21 -17.34 2.39
CA SER A 93 -26.18 -15.97 1.92
C SER A 93 -25.50 -15.89 0.54
N PRO A 94 -25.45 -14.71 -0.11
CA PRO A 94 -24.66 -14.51 -1.33
C PRO A 94 -23.17 -14.83 -1.19
N ARG A 95 -22.68 -15.03 0.04
CA ARG A 95 -21.29 -15.41 0.34
C ARG A 95 -20.99 -16.90 0.18
N ALA A 96 -22.01 -17.75 0.00
CA ALA A 96 -21.84 -19.19 -0.24
C ALA A 96 -20.89 -19.50 -1.41
N TYR A 97 -20.37 -20.73 -1.46
CA TYR A 97 -19.52 -21.14 -2.58
C TYR A 97 -20.32 -21.26 -3.88
N ASP A 98 -21.53 -21.82 -3.81
CA ASP A 98 -22.51 -21.82 -4.89
C ASP A 98 -23.90 -21.43 -4.35
N PRO A 99 -24.22 -20.13 -4.27
CA PRO A 99 -25.46 -19.69 -3.67
C PRO A 99 -26.69 -20.04 -4.52
N VAL A 100 -26.52 -20.34 -5.81
CA VAL A 100 -27.62 -20.85 -6.65
C VAL A 100 -27.92 -22.29 -6.25
N LEU A 101 -26.89 -23.10 -6.08
CA LEU A 101 -27.04 -24.48 -5.62
C LEU A 101 -27.62 -24.57 -4.21
N VAL A 102 -27.16 -23.73 -3.27
CA VAL A 102 -27.72 -23.67 -1.90
C VAL A 102 -29.20 -23.30 -1.96
N LYS A 103 -29.56 -22.28 -2.76
CA LYS A 103 -30.95 -21.86 -2.96
C LYS A 103 -31.79 -23.01 -3.51
N LEU A 104 -31.32 -23.67 -4.56
CA LEU A 104 -32.05 -24.77 -5.20
C LEU A 104 -32.24 -25.94 -4.25
N ASN A 105 -31.20 -26.37 -3.52
CA ASN A 105 -31.33 -27.44 -2.53
C ASN A 105 -32.33 -27.09 -1.42
N LEU A 106 -32.27 -25.85 -0.92
CA LEU A 106 -33.19 -25.39 0.11
C LEU A 106 -34.64 -25.38 -0.40
N MET A 107 -34.88 -24.89 -1.63
CA MET A 107 -36.22 -24.95 -2.24
C MET A 107 -36.67 -26.39 -2.49
N ASP A 108 -35.78 -27.24 -3.00
CA ASP A 108 -36.04 -28.65 -3.27
C ASP A 108 -36.46 -29.40 -1.99
N TRP A 109 -35.86 -29.10 -0.82
CA TRP A 109 -36.29 -29.72 0.44
C TRP A 109 -37.75 -29.39 0.79
N PHE A 110 -38.20 -28.17 0.51
CA PHE A 110 -39.59 -27.78 0.74
C PHE A 110 -40.54 -28.43 -0.26
N GLU A 111 -40.08 -28.80 -1.44
CA GLU A 111 -40.88 -29.49 -2.46
C GLU A 111 -40.81 -31.03 -2.37
N ASP A 112 -39.82 -31.61 -1.66
CA ASP A 112 -39.60 -33.05 -1.55
C ASP A 112 -40.64 -33.77 -0.67
N GLU A 113 -41.54 -34.56 -1.29
CA GLU A 113 -42.57 -35.34 -0.59
C GLU A 113 -42.00 -36.34 0.45
N GLY A 114 -40.72 -36.72 0.32
CA GLY A 114 -40.03 -37.59 1.27
C GLY A 114 -39.67 -36.90 2.59
N ILE A 115 -39.69 -35.56 2.66
CA ILE A 115 -39.44 -34.79 3.87
C ILE A 115 -40.78 -34.39 4.49
N SER A 116 -40.97 -34.63 5.79
CA SER A 116 -42.21 -34.25 6.46
C SER A 116 -42.28 -32.75 6.76
N SER A 117 -43.49 -32.18 6.76
CA SER A 117 -43.73 -30.77 7.12
C SER A 117 -43.26 -30.45 8.54
N HIS A 118 -43.27 -31.43 9.44
CA HIS A 118 -42.73 -31.28 10.79
C HIS A 118 -41.21 -31.07 10.78
N ASN A 119 -40.47 -31.83 9.96
CA ASN A 119 -39.02 -31.68 9.85
C ASN A 119 -38.64 -30.33 9.20
N LEU A 120 -39.42 -29.85 8.24
CA LEU A 120 -39.24 -28.52 7.64
C LEU A 120 -39.58 -27.40 8.62
N TRP A 121 -40.62 -27.55 9.44
CA TRP A 121 -40.91 -26.62 10.54
C TRP A 121 -39.73 -26.53 11.53
N LEU A 122 -39.15 -27.68 11.89
CA LEU A 122 -37.97 -27.73 12.75
C LEU A 122 -36.77 -27.02 12.09
N LEU A 123 -36.50 -27.31 10.81
CA LEU A 123 -35.44 -26.67 10.03
C LEU A 123 -35.62 -25.14 10.00
N GLY A 124 -36.81 -24.66 9.64
CA GLY A 124 -37.11 -23.23 9.61
C GLY A 124 -36.99 -22.56 10.99
N SER A 125 -37.35 -23.27 12.06
CA SER A 125 -37.17 -22.81 13.43
C SER A 125 -35.71 -22.73 13.85
N LEU A 126 -34.84 -23.61 13.33
CA LEU A 126 -33.40 -23.56 13.57
C LEU A 126 -32.78 -22.34 12.89
N PHE A 127 -33.18 -22.03 11.65
CA PHE A 127 -32.71 -20.83 10.95
C PHE A 127 -33.02 -19.53 11.71
N LEU A 128 -34.18 -19.43 12.37
CA LEU A 128 -34.50 -18.27 13.20
C LEU A 128 -33.62 -18.14 14.46
N ARG A 129 -33.11 -19.26 14.98
CA ARG A 129 -32.30 -19.28 16.22
C ARG A 129 -30.81 -19.10 15.95
N LEU A 130 -30.35 -19.52 14.79
CA LEU A 130 -28.98 -19.32 14.32
C LEU A 130 -28.90 -17.89 13.76
N ALA A 131 -28.47 -16.94 14.60
CA ALA A 131 -28.54 -15.48 14.36
C ALA A 131 -27.83 -14.96 13.09
N ASP A 132 -27.25 -15.83 12.26
CA ASP A 132 -26.41 -15.49 11.11
C ASP A 132 -27.16 -15.48 9.76
N VAL A 133 -28.45 -15.87 9.70
CA VAL A 133 -29.24 -15.84 8.44
C VAL A 133 -30.24 -14.67 8.45
N GLU A 134 -29.74 -13.46 8.21
CA GLU A 134 -30.49 -12.20 8.37
C GLU A 134 -31.78 -12.09 7.55
N TRP A 135 -31.84 -12.73 6.37
CA TRP A 135 -33.02 -12.66 5.49
C TRP A 135 -34.11 -13.68 5.87
N TRP A 136 -33.82 -14.58 6.82
CA TRP A 136 -34.78 -15.60 7.24
C TRP A 136 -35.75 -15.03 8.28
N THR A 137 -37.03 -14.97 7.92
CA THR A 137 -38.09 -14.39 8.75
C THR A 137 -39.09 -15.45 9.24
N ASP A 138 -39.86 -15.11 10.26
CA ASP A 138 -40.88 -16.01 10.85
C ASP A 138 -41.91 -16.48 9.80
N ASP A 139 -42.18 -15.65 8.79
CA ASP A 139 -43.07 -15.95 7.66
C ASP A 139 -42.57 -17.11 6.75
N LEU A 140 -41.29 -17.50 6.85
CA LEU A 140 -40.72 -18.64 6.11
C LEU A 140 -40.83 -19.96 6.88
N VAL A 141 -41.29 -19.93 8.14
CA VAL A 141 -41.49 -21.12 8.95
C VAL A 141 -42.91 -21.67 8.71
N ILE A 142 -42.99 -22.85 8.08
CA ILE A 142 -44.26 -23.51 7.80
C ILE A 142 -44.87 -24.17 9.05
N ALA A 143 -46.18 -24.38 9.05
CA ALA A 143 -46.84 -25.17 10.09
C ALA A 143 -46.35 -26.65 10.06
N PRO A 144 -46.25 -27.32 11.23
CA PRO A 144 -45.76 -28.71 11.30
C PRO A 144 -46.66 -29.72 10.57
N ASP A 145 -47.90 -29.35 10.26
CA ASP A 145 -48.90 -30.12 9.50
C ASP A 145 -49.25 -29.47 8.15
N ALA A 146 -48.40 -28.56 7.64
CA ALA A 146 -48.60 -27.91 6.35
C ALA A 146 -48.78 -28.91 5.20
N ASP A 147 -49.73 -28.63 4.31
CA ASP A 147 -49.96 -29.41 3.10
C ASP A 147 -48.96 -29.05 1.99
N ALA A 148 -49.05 -29.73 0.84
CA ALA A 148 -48.17 -29.48 -0.31
C ALA A 148 -48.26 -28.04 -0.82
N THR A 149 -49.42 -27.39 -0.67
CA THR A 149 -49.61 -26.00 -1.07
C THR A 149 -48.86 -25.06 -0.14
N GLY A 150 -49.01 -25.20 1.18
CA GLY A 150 -48.27 -24.39 2.15
C GLY A 150 -46.75 -24.55 2.04
N ARG A 151 -46.29 -25.75 1.67
CA ARG A 151 -44.87 -26.03 1.39
C ARG A 151 -44.37 -25.33 0.12
N SER A 152 -45.13 -25.41 -0.97
CA SER A 152 -44.79 -24.75 -2.24
C SER A 152 -44.82 -23.22 -2.11
N ASP A 153 -45.78 -22.68 -1.34
CA ASP A 153 -45.83 -21.25 -1.03
C ASP A 153 -44.57 -20.80 -0.26
N ALA A 154 -44.12 -21.59 0.71
CA ALA A 154 -42.88 -21.32 1.43
C ALA A 154 -41.64 -21.42 0.52
N ALA A 155 -41.56 -22.42 -0.37
CA ALA A 155 -40.49 -22.49 -1.36
C ALA A 155 -40.48 -21.26 -2.30
N GLY A 156 -41.67 -20.77 -2.69
CA GLY A 156 -41.84 -19.54 -3.45
C GLY A 156 -41.39 -18.29 -2.68
N LEU A 157 -41.73 -18.19 -1.39
CA LEU A 157 -41.28 -17.12 -0.51
C LEU A 157 -39.77 -17.17 -0.28
N ILE A 158 -39.18 -18.35 -0.07
CA ILE A 158 -37.72 -18.54 -0.06
C ILE A 158 -37.13 -18.04 -1.37
N GLY A 159 -37.71 -18.42 -2.50
CA GLY A 159 -37.27 -17.97 -3.82
C GLY A 159 -37.28 -16.45 -4.00
N ALA A 160 -38.27 -15.77 -3.43
CA ALA A 160 -38.49 -14.33 -3.51
C ALA A 160 -37.66 -13.52 -2.50
N SER A 161 -37.54 -14.02 -1.28
CA SER A 161 -36.77 -13.44 -0.17
C SER A 161 -35.28 -13.76 -0.26
N TRP A 162 -34.91 -14.77 -1.06
CA TRP A 162 -33.51 -15.09 -1.33
C TRP A 162 -32.80 -13.82 -1.82
N PRO A 163 -31.71 -13.40 -1.16
CA PRO A 163 -30.97 -12.21 -1.55
C PRO A 163 -30.64 -12.25 -3.04
N ARG A 164 -31.14 -11.27 -3.80
CA ARG A 164 -31.04 -11.30 -5.26
C ARG A 164 -29.60 -11.13 -5.69
N PHE A 165 -29.18 -11.98 -6.62
CA PHE A 165 -27.98 -11.77 -7.39
C PHE A 165 -28.19 -10.57 -8.31
N SER A 166 -27.35 -9.55 -8.17
CA SER A 166 -26.98 -8.75 -9.34
C SER A 166 -26.21 -9.70 -10.25
N SER A 167 -26.83 -10.14 -11.34
CA SER A 167 -26.22 -11.04 -12.30
C SER A 167 -25.04 -10.35 -12.99
N GLY A 168 -23.82 -10.81 -12.72
CA GLY A 168 -22.59 -10.34 -13.37
C GLY A 168 -21.64 -9.70 -12.36
N GLU A 169 -20.57 -10.43 -12.03
CA GLU A 169 -19.44 -10.00 -11.20
C GLU A 169 -19.77 -9.73 -9.73
N ARG A 170 -19.37 -10.67 -8.84
CA ARG A 170 -18.97 -10.25 -7.50
C ARG A 170 -17.92 -9.16 -7.71
N PRO A 171 -18.03 -7.99 -7.06
CA PRO A 171 -16.86 -7.25 -6.60
C PRO A 171 -16.10 -8.20 -5.65
N ARG A 172 -15.11 -8.97 -6.11
CA ARG A 172 -14.18 -9.69 -5.22
C ARG A 172 -13.25 -8.70 -4.49
N GLY A 173 -13.33 -7.41 -4.84
CA GLY A 173 -13.20 -6.30 -3.90
C GLY A 173 -13.73 -5.00 -4.50
N VAL A 174 -13.12 -3.83 -4.28
CA VAL A 174 -13.80 -2.57 -4.62
C VAL A 174 -13.89 -2.36 -6.13
N LEU A 175 -15.11 -2.15 -6.66
CA LEU A 175 -15.31 -1.82 -8.08
C LEU A 175 -14.70 -0.45 -8.40
N VAL A 176 -13.96 -0.39 -9.49
CA VAL A 176 -13.30 0.81 -10.01
C VAL A 176 -13.59 0.90 -11.51
N ALA A 177 -13.76 2.10 -12.05
CA ALA A 177 -13.98 2.25 -13.49
C ALA A 177 -12.84 1.60 -14.29
N LEU A 178 -13.15 0.88 -15.36
CA LEU A 178 -12.15 0.16 -16.18
C LEU A 178 -10.97 1.06 -16.59
N GLU A 179 -11.22 2.32 -16.96
CA GLU A 179 -10.18 3.27 -17.33
C GLU A 179 -9.22 3.58 -16.17
N GLU A 180 -9.74 3.73 -14.95
CA GLU A 180 -8.95 4.00 -13.75
C GLU A 180 -8.16 2.76 -13.33
N TYR A 181 -8.78 1.57 -13.40
CA TYR A 181 -8.11 0.29 -13.14
C TYR A 181 -6.94 0.07 -14.11
N GLN A 182 -7.15 0.30 -15.41
CA GLN A 182 -6.11 0.20 -16.43
C GLN A 182 -4.97 1.19 -16.20
N ARG A 183 -5.25 2.43 -15.79
CA ARG A 183 -4.21 3.43 -15.45
C ARG A 183 -3.32 2.95 -14.30
N MET A 184 -3.91 2.40 -13.24
CA MET A 184 -3.17 1.85 -12.10
C MET A 184 -2.35 0.62 -12.49
N GLU A 185 -2.93 -0.27 -13.30
CA GLU A 185 -2.25 -1.47 -13.81
C GLU A 185 -1.05 -1.09 -14.70
N ASP A 186 -1.22 -0.13 -15.60
CA ASP A 186 -0.15 0.35 -16.49
C ASP A 186 0.98 1.02 -15.73
N LEU A 187 0.66 1.82 -14.69
CA LEU A 187 1.68 2.38 -13.79
C LEU A 187 2.48 1.28 -13.09
N LEU A 188 1.81 0.28 -12.53
CA LEU A 188 2.48 -0.84 -11.85
C LEU A 188 3.34 -1.66 -12.83
N ARG A 189 2.81 -1.97 -14.01
CA ARG A 189 3.50 -2.72 -15.07
C ARG A 189 4.74 -1.96 -15.57
N SER A 190 4.64 -0.64 -15.72
CA SER A 190 5.76 0.20 -16.15
C SER A 190 6.91 0.20 -15.13
N SER A 191 6.60 0.10 -13.82
CA SER A 191 7.62 -0.01 -12.77
C SER A 191 8.37 -1.34 -12.84
N MET A 192 7.72 -2.43 -13.24
CA MET A 192 8.36 -3.76 -13.34
C MET A 192 9.37 -3.88 -14.48
N ALA A 193 9.26 -3.07 -15.52
CA ALA A 193 10.17 -3.12 -16.66
C ALA A 193 11.55 -2.49 -16.39
N LEU A 194 11.75 -1.90 -15.20
CA LEU A 194 12.94 -1.13 -14.80
C LEU A 194 13.94 -1.92 -13.94
N ASP A 195 14.12 -3.23 -14.20
CA ASP A 195 15.17 -4.05 -13.55
C ASP A 195 16.61 -3.57 -13.85
N GLU A 196 16.75 -2.52 -14.66
CA GLU A 196 18.01 -1.87 -15.02
C GLU A 196 18.14 -0.42 -14.51
N ALA A 197 17.48 -0.03 -13.40
CA ALA A 197 17.72 1.29 -12.79
C ALA A 197 19.22 1.43 -12.47
N VAL A 198 19.88 2.42 -13.07
CA VAL A 198 21.35 2.48 -13.08
C VAL A 198 21.89 3.17 -11.83
N ASP A 199 21.11 4.10 -11.24
CA ASP A 199 21.54 4.97 -10.12
C ASP A 199 20.51 5.03 -8.96
N ASP A 200 20.98 5.36 -7.77
CA ASP A 200 20.19 5.41 -6.52
C ASP A 200 19.10 6.47 -6.58
N VAL A 201 19.32 7.57 -7.32
CA VAL A 201 18.32 8.63 -7.48
C VAL A 201 17.14 8.16 -8.32
N GLU A 202 17.40 7.39 -9.37
CA GLU A 202 16.36 6.78 -10.21
C GLU A 202 15.54 5.75 -9.40
N ARG A 203 16.22 4.94 -8.56
CA ARG A 203 15.54 4.02 -7.63
C ARG A 203 14.62 4.78 -6.67
N PHE A 204 15.08 5.89 -6.09
CA PHE A 204 14.28 6.67 -5.15
C PHE A 204 13.11 7.38 -5.84
N HIS A 205 13.29 7.84 -7.09
CA HIS A 205 12.19 8.36 -7.89
C HIS A 205 11.09 7.32 -8.11
N GLU A 206 11.47 6.07 -8.40
CA GLU A 206 10.51 4.96 -8.51
C GLU A 206 9.80 4.65 -7.19
N ILE A 207 10.53 4.68 -6.05
CA ILE A 207 9.95 4.53 -4.71
C ILE A 207 8.83 5.57 -4.49
N ARG A 208 9.08 6.82 -4.86
CA ARG A 208 8.08 7.89 -4.72
C ARG A 208 6.85 7.67 -5.60
N ILE A 209 7.03 7.23 -6.85
CA ILE A 209 5.90 6.93 -7.75
C ILE A 209 5.04 5.81 -7.17
N LEU A 210 5.67 4.72 -6.69
CA LEU A 210 4.95 3.60 -6.08
C LEU A 210 4.25 3.99 -4.79
N ALA A 211 4.83 4.87 -3.96
CA ALA A 211 4.19 5.35 -2.75
C ALA A 211 2.88 6.12 -3.04
N HIS A 212 2.87 6.99 -4.05
CA HIS A 212 1.64 7.67 -4.48
C HIS A 212 0.62 6.73 -5.10
N LEU A 213 1.07 5.72 -5.87
CA LEU A 213 0.17 4.67 -6.38
C LEU A 213 -0.46 3.87 -5.23
N ILE A 214 0.32 3.47 -4.22
CA ILE A 214 -0.17 2.77 -3.02
C ILE A 214 -1.20 3.65 -2.30
N LEU A 215 -0.93 4.94 -2.10
CA LEU A 215 -1.88 5.86 -1.49
C LEU A 215 -3.19 5.94 -2.28
N ALA A 216 -3.13 6.02 -3.61
CA ALA A 216 -4.32 6.01 -4.46
C ALA A 216 -5.11 4.69 -4.32
N LEU A 217 -4.42 3.55 -4.38
CA LEU A 217 -5.02 2.22 -4.21
C LEU A 217 -5.69 2.06 -2.84
N GLU A 218 -5.07 2.59 -1.78
CA GLU A 218 -5.64 2.61 -0.43
C GLU A 218 -6.91 3.46 -0.32
N HIS A 219 -6.99 4.58 -1.07
CA HIS A 219 -8.23 5.34 -1.17
C HIS A 219 -9.33 4.58 -1.93
N TYR A 220 -8.99 3.85 -3.00
CA TYR A 220 -9.93 3.00 -3.71
C TYR A 220 -10.44 1.85 -2.83
N GLU A 221 -9.58 1.17 -2.08
CA GLU A 221 -9.97 0.13 -1.10
C GLU A 221 -10.99 0.64 -0.06
N LEU A 222 -10.94 1.93 0.28
CA LEU A 222 -11.88 2.58 1.20
C LEU A 222 -13.12 3.17 0.51
N ASP A 223 -13.31 2.92 -0.79
CA ASP A 223 -14.35 3.50 -1.65
C ASP A 223 -14.35 5.06 -1.65
N ARG A 224 -13.16 5.67 -1.46
CA ARG A 224 -12.96 7.12 -1.48
C ARG A 224 -12.42 7.58 -2.83
N ARG A 225 -13.15 7.26 -3.90
CA ARG A 225 -12.70 7.45 -5.29
C ARG A 225 -12.26 8.88 -5.61
N ALA A 226 -13.03 9.88 -5.16
CA ALA A 226 -12.71 11.29 -5.41
C ALA A 226 -11.34 11.70 -4.82
N ASP A 227 -10.99 11.14 -3.66
CA ASP A 227 -9.72 11.41 -2.98
C ASP A 227 -8.56 10.62 -3.61
N ALA A 228 -8.84 9.49 -4.28
CA ALA A 228 -7.84 8.66 -4.96
C ALA A 228 -7.26 9.30 -6.24
N LEU A 229 -8.01 10.22 -6.87
CA LEU A 229 -7.63 10.81 -8.15
C LEU A 229 -6.38 11.69 -8.07
N GLU A 230 -6.22 12.45 -6.98
CA GLU A 230 -5.07 13.33 -6.79
C GLU A 230 -3.75 12.56 -6.64
N PRO A 231 -3.60 11.59 -5.71
CA PRO A 231 -2.36 10.82 -5.61
C PRO A 231 -2.08 10.01 -6.89
N LEU A 232 -3.11 9.51 -7.59
CA LEU A 232 -2.93 8.84 -8.88
C LEU A 232 -2.35 9.81 -9.93
N ARG A 233 -2.90 11.03 -10.03
CA ARG A 233 -2.41 12.06 -10.95
C ARG A 233 -0.97 12.48 -10.63
N VAL A 234 -0.61 12.57 -9.35
CA VAL A 234 0.77 12.85 -8.93
C VAL A 234 1.71 11.74 -9.39
N ALA A 235 1.35 10.47 -9.18
CA ALA A 235 2.14 9.32 -9.64
C ALA A 235 2.37 9.35 -11.18
N GLU A 236 1.34 9.69 -11.96
CA GLU A 236 1.43 9.83 -13.41
C GLU A 236 2.29 11.02 -13.85
N SER A 237 2.16 12.18 -13.17
CA SER A 237 3.00 13.35 -13.45
C SER A 237 4.46 13.01 -13.22
N LEU A 238 4.79 12.42 -12.07
CA LEU A 238 6.15 12.01 -11.72
C LEU A 238 6.72 11.01 -12.75
N ARG A 239 5.88 10.10 -13.26
CA ARG A 239 6.24 9.15 -14.32
C ARG A 239 6.50 9.85 -15.65
N SER A 240 5.62 10.76 -16.07
CA SER A 240 5.69 11.49 -17.34
C SER A 240 6.85 12.48 -17.38
N ASP A 241 7.03 13.24 -16.30
CA ASP A 241 8.15 14.17 -16.15
C ASP A 241 9.49 13.42 -16.15
N GLY A 242 9.47 12.16 -15.68
CA GLY A 242 10.64 11.33 -15.44
C GLY A 242 11.59 11.97 -14.42
N TYR A 243 12.75 11.36 -14.18
CA TYR A 243 13.84 12.03 -13.44
C TYR A 243 14.50 13.18 -14.26
N ARG A 244 13.89 13.62 -15.37
CA ARG A 244 14.48 14.61 -16.27
C ARG A 244 14.59 16.01 -15.66
N LEU A 245 13.93 16.30 -14.55
CA LEU A 245 13.97 17.62 -13.93
C LEU A 245 15.36 17.98 -13.36
N THR A 246 16.17 17.02 -12.92
CA THR A 246 17.54 17.30 -12.45
C THR A 246 18.65 16.97 -13.45
N ARG A 247 18.39 16.12 -14.45
CA ARG A 247 19.33 15.99 -15.58
C ARG A 247 19.27 17.21 -16.50
N ARG A 248 18.10 17.83 -16.66
CA ARG A 248 17.99 19.14 -17.32
C ARG A 248 18.57 20.26 -16.47
N SER A 249 18.53 20.22 -15.15
CA SER A 249 19.29 21.21 -14.38
C SER A 249 20.79 20.98 -14.54
N SER A 250 21.29 19.74 -14.59
CA SER A 250 22.71 19.46 -14.91
C SER A 250 23.13 19.74 -16.37
N GLU A 251 22.20 19.73 -17.33
CA GLU A 251 22.44 20.04 -18.76
C GLU A 251 22.17 21.51 -19.13
N LEU A 252 21.24 22.20 -18.44
CA LEU A 252 20.98 23.63 -18.57
C LEU A 252 21.90 24.44 -17.65
N PHE A 253 21.99 24.09 -16.37
CA PHE A 253 23.03 24.55 -15.45
C PHE A 253 24.15 23.50 -15.49
N GLY A 254 25.08 23.67 -16.43
CA GLY A 254 26.16 22.71 -16.63
C GLY A 254 26.85 22.29 -15.33
N GLU A 255 27.52 21.12 -15.35
CA GLU A 255 28.39 20.63 -14.25
C GLU A 255 28.95 21.78 -13.42
N PRO A 256 28.93 21.72 -12.06
CA PRO A 256 29.40 22.80 -11.19
C PRO A 256 30.72 23.39 -11.71
N GLY A 257 30.66 24.54 -12.41
CA GLY A 257 31.68 24.82 -13.43
C GLY A 257 31.24 25.46 -14.75
N ARG A 258 29.95 25.39 -15.15
CA ARG A 258 29.48 25.94 -16.45
C ARG A 258 28.10 26.61 -16.35
N SER A 259 28.05 27.95 -16.34
CA SER A 259 26.78 28.68 -16.50
C SER A 259 26.30 28.71 -17.95
N THR A 260 24.99 28.88 -18.17
CA THR A 260 24.38 29.23 -19.48
C THR A 260 24.83 30.61 -19.99
N THR A 261 25.20 31.50 -19.06
CA THR A 261 25.70 32.83 -19.34
C THR A 261 27.14 32.77 -19.84
N ARG A 262 27.51 33.65 -20.78
CA ARG A 262 28.87 33.74 -21.33
C ARG A 262 29.89 34.05 -20.22
N ASP A 263 30.60 33.04 -19.74
CA ASP A 263 31.59 33.16 -18.68
C ASP A 263 32.84 33.97 -19.09
N GLY A 264 33.42 34.69 -18.13
CA GLY A 264 34.63 35.51 -18.27
C GLY A 264 34.44 36.84 -18.98
N GLY A 265 33.25 37.11 -19.50
CA GLY A 265 32.93 38.37 -20.20
C GLY A 265 32.97 39.56 -19.26
N TRP A 266 32.30 39.43 -18.11
CA TRP A 266 32.24 40.48 -17.11
C TRP A 266 33.57 40.65 -16.37
N ALA A 267 34.24 39.55 -16.00
CA ALA A 267 35.56 39.56 -15.38
C ALA A 267 36.58 40.34 -16.22
N ALA A 268 36.53 40.19 -17.55
CA ALA A 268 37.38 40.95 -18.46
C ALA A 268 37.03 42.44 -18.53
N ILE A 269 35.76 42.82 -18.37
CA ILE A 269 35.32 44.23 -18.28
C ILE A 269 35.80 44.84 -16.96
N TRP A 270 35.61 44.11 -15.87
CA TRP A 270 36.08 44.50 -14.54
C TRP A 270 37.59 44.75 -14.51
N GLU A 271 38.39 43.84 -15.08
CA GLU A 271 39.85 44.00 -15.12
C GLU A 271 40.28 45.20 -15.99
N ARG A 272 39.59 45.42 -17.12
CA ARG A 272 39.85 46.57 -18.04
C ARG A 272 39.50 47.91 -17.42
N SER A 273 38.55 47.97 -16.49
CA SER A 273 38.15 49.21 -15.81
C SER A 273 39.27 49.83 -14.95
N ARG A 274 40.27 49.04 -14.53
CA ARG A 274 41.45 49.48 -13.73
C ARG A 274 41.05 50.40 -12.55
N ARG A 275 41.90 51.38 -12.18
CA ARG A 275 41.72 52.25 -11.00
C ARG A 275 40.62 53.32 -11.17
N ASP A 276 39.88 53.34 -12.27
CA ASP A 276 38.82 54.34 -12.50
C ASP A 276 37.55 53.95 -11.76
N ALA A 277 37.19 54.75 -10.74
CA ALA A 277 36.05 54.47 -9.87
C ALA A 277 34.70 54.53 -10.60
N SER A 278 34.57 55.41 -11.61
CA SER A 278 33.30 55.59 -12.33
C SER A 278 33.00 54.39 -13.22
N LYS A 279 34.03 53.90 -13.93
CA LYS A 279 33.92 52.71 -14.79
C LYS A 279 33.69 51.42 -14.02
N ARG A 280 34.20 51.33 -12.77
CA ARG A 280 33.93 50.18 -11.89
C ARG A 280 32.48 50.13 -11.40
N LEU A 281 31.88 51.28 -11.11
CA LEU A 281 30.47 51.35 -10.73
C LEU A 281 29.55 50.99 -11.90
N GLU A 282 29.89 51.45 -13.11
CA GLU A 282 29.17 51.09 -14.34
C GLU A 282 29.29 49.59 -14.63
N ALA A 283 30.49 49.01 -14.50
CA ALA A 283 30.69 47.57 -14.67
C ALA A 283 29.89 46.73 -13.65
N LEU A 284 29.72 47.19 -12.41
CA LEU A 284 28.87 46.49 -11.44
C LEU A 284 27.39 46.54 -11.83
N ARG A 285 26.89 47.69 -12.28
CA ARG A 285 25.49 47.83 -12.74
C ARG A 285 25.19 47.01 -13.98
N GLU A 286 26.19 46.70 -14.80
CA GLU A 286 26.03 45.78 -15.93
C GLU A 286 25.54 44.39 -15.49
N LEU A 287 25.90 43.94 -14.28
CA LEU A 287 25.41 42.67 -13.72
C LEU A 287 23.91 42.67 -13.44
N GLU A 288 23.28 43.82 -13.22
CA GLU A 288 21.82 43.93 -13.04
C GLU A 288 21.07 43.54 -14.32
N SER A 289 21.74 43.59 -15.48
CA SER A 289 21.17 43.21 -16.78
C SER A 289 21.35 41.74 -17.15
N TYR A 290 22.06 40.96 -16.32
CA TYR A 290 22.29 39.54 -16.58
C TYR A 290 21.06 38.72 -16.22
N GLU A 291 20.58 37.92 -17.17
CA GLU A 291 19.47 36.99 -16.97
C GLU A 291 20.01 35.64 -16.46
N GLY A 292 19.32 35.00 -15.51
CA GLY A 292 19.59 33.59 -15.13
C GLY A 292 19.97 33.32 -13.68
N GLY A 293 20.00 34.32 -12.79
CA GLY A 293 20.14 34.12 -11.34
C GLY A 293 21.51 33.56 -10.87
N ASP A 294 22.41 33.20 -11.78
CA ASP A 294 23.77 32.75 -11.50
C ASP A 294 24.76 33.28 -12.55
N LEU A 295 26.04 33.31 -12.20
CA LEU A 295 27.14 33.74 -13.06
C LEU A 295 28.04 32.57 -13.47
N GLY A 296 28.82 32.76 -14.52
CA GLY A 296 29.89 31.83 -14.88
C GLY A 296 30.97 31.76 -13.80
N VAL A 297 31.82 30.74 -13.83
CA VAL A 297 32.83 30.49 -12.79
C VAL A 297 33.81 31.66 -12.69
N GLN A 298 34.35 32.12 -13.83
CA GLN A 298 35.33 33.21 -13.85
C GLN A 298 34.71 34.53 -13.41
N ASP A 299 33.46 34.79 -13.82
CA ASP A 299 32.73 36.00 -13.44
C ASP A 299 32.36 35.97 -11.94
N SER A 300 31.95 34.81 -11.41
CA SER A 300 31.66 34.57 -9.99
C SER A 300 32.90 34.77 -9.11
N GLU A 301 34.06 34.21 -9.51
CA GLU A 301 35.33 34.40 -8.81
C GLU A 301 35.79 35.87 -8.82
N ALA A 302 35.58 36.57 -9.94
CA ALA A 302 35.85 37.99 -10.02
C ALA A 302 34.93 38.77 -9.05
N LEU A 303 33.62 38.48 -9.05
CA LEU A 303 32.65 39.16 -8.21
C LEU A 303 32.92 38.92 -6.71
N ALA A 304 33.20 37.69 -6.30
CA ALA A 304 33.57 37.37 -4.92
C ALA A 304 34.80 38.14 -4.43
N ARG A 305 35.82 38.31 -5.31
CA ARG A 305 36.97 39.18 -5.01
C ARG A 305 36.56 40.64 -4.85
N VAL A 306 35.64 41.16 -5.66
CA VAL A 306 35.11 42.53 -5.48
C VAL A 306 34.38 42.68 -4.15
N ILE A 307 33.55 41.71 -3.78
CA ILE A 307 32.75 41.74 -2.55
C ILE A 307 33.62 41.80 -1.30
N PHE A 308 34.68 40.98 -1.22
CA PHE A 308 35.53 40.92 -0.03
C PHE A 308 36.74 41.85 -0.07
N GLN A 309 37.31 42.08 -1.26
CA GLN A 309 38.58 42.78 -1.44
C GLN A 309 38.46 44.05 -2.27
N GLY A 310 37.23 44.50 -2.56
CA GLY A 310 36.97 45.69 -3.36
C GLY A 310 37.68 46.95 -2.83
N PRO A 311 38.16 47.82 -3.74
CA PRO A 311 39.07 48.93 -3.45
C PRO A 311 38.45 50.01 -2.56
N THR A 312 37.15 50.26 -2.69
CA THR A 312 36.40 51.26 -1.90
C THR A 312 35.21 50.61 -1.20
N PRO A 313 34.77 51.15 -0.04
CA PRO A 313 33.59 50.64 0.66
C PRO A 313 32.30 50.67 -0.19
N ASP A 314 32.14 51.70 -1.02
CA ASP A 314 30.93 51.86 -1.85
C ASP A 314 30.83 50.79 -2.93
N ILE A 315 31.95 50.43 -3.55
CA ILE A 315 32.03 49.33 -4.53
C ILE A 315 31.68 47.99 -3.87
N ARG A 316 32.18 47.73 -2.64
CA ARG A 316 31.86 46.49 -1.92
C ARG A 316 30.37 46.41 -1.56
N ARG A 317 29.79 47.51 -1.06
CA ARG A 317 28.36 47.54 -0.70
C ARG A 317 27.46 47.37 -1.91
N LEU A 318 27.79 47.99 -3.03
CA LEU A 318 27.04 47.82 -4.27
C LEU A 318 27.11 46.37 -4.77
N ALA A 319 28.32 45.77 -4.78
CA ALA A 319 28.48 44.37 -5.15
C ALA A 319 27.70 43.44 -4.21
N GLN A 320 27.73 43.67 -2.90
CA GLN A 320 26.94 42.93 -1.91
C GLN A 320 25.43 43.06 -2.15
N ALA A 321 24.95 44.26 -2.46
CA ALA A 321 23.54 44.51 -2.75
C ALA A 321 23.09 43.77 -4.02
N ILE A 322 23.83 43.91 -5.12
CA ILE A 322 23.55 43.23 -6.39
C ILE A 322 23.56 41.71 -6.21
N THR A 323 24.53 41.16 -5.48
CA THR A 323 24.56 39.72 -5.19
C THR A 323 23.37 39.26 -4.37
N THR A 324 22.92 40.06 -3.39
CA THR A 324 21.76 39.70 -2.57
C THR A 324 20.45 39.78 -3.36
N GLU A 325 20.34 40.72 -4.30
CA GLU A 325 19.11 40.98 -5.05
C GLU A 325 18.95 40.07 -6.27
N PHE A 326 20.04 39.79 -6.98
CA PHE A 326 19.98 39.10 -8.28
C PHE A 326 20.64 37.71 -8.30
N PHE A 327 21.55 37.42 -7.36
CA PHE A 327 22.39 36.22 -7.39
C PHE A 327 22.40 35.47 -6.05
N SER A 328 21.38 35.64 -5.22
CA SER A 328 21.29 35.01 -3.89
C SER A 328 21.24 33.50 -3.96
N ASP A 329 20.67 32.95 -5.03
CA ASP A 329 20.45 31.52 -5.23
C ASP A 329 21.40 30.91 -6.27
N GLY A 330 22.43 31.66 -6.70
CA GLY A 330 23.40 31.23 -7.71
C GLY A 330 24.45 30.26 -7.16
N PRO A 331 24.54 29.00 -7.62
CA PRO A 331 25.49 28.02 -7.10
C PRO A 331 26.96 28.39 -7.34
N ASN A 332 27.30 28.92 -8.53
CA ASN A 332 28.67 29.33 -8.84
C ASN A 332 29.09 30.55 -8.00
N VAL A 333 28.16 31.51 -7.81
CA VAL A 333 28.39 32.67 -6.94
C VAL A 333 28.57 32.23 -5.48
N ALA A 334 27.72 31.35 -4.96
CA ALA A 334 27.82 30.87 -3.58
C ALA A 334 29.15 30.14 -3.30
N ARG A 335 29.60 29.30 -4.25
CA ARG A 335 30.91 28.65 -4.19
C ARG A 335 32.05 29.66 -4.23
N ALA A 336 32.01 30.61 -5.16
CA ALA A 336 33.03 31.64 -5.28
C ALA A 336 33.11 32.54 -4.03
N LEU A 337 31.98 32.81 -3.37
CA LEU A 337 31.94 33.53 -2.10
C LEU A 337 32.63 32.74 -0.98
N LEU A 338 32.42 31.43 -0.90
CA LEU A 338 33.11 30.58 0.08
C LEU A 338 34.62 30.54 -0.18
N ASP A 339 35.02 30.32 -1.43
CA ASP A 339 36.43 30.23 -1.85
C ASP A 339 37.15 31.57 -1.70
N GLY A 340 36.47 32.69 -1.97
CA GLY A 340 36.98 34.04 -1.78
C GLY A 340 37.13 34.49 -0.32
N PHE A 341 36.61 33.70 0.64
CA PHE A 341 36.58 34.02 2.07
C PHE A 341 37.85 33.58 2.83
N GLU A 342 39.04 33.84 2.28
CA GLU A 342 40.30 33.44 2.92
C GLU A 342 40.75 34.39 4.05
N ARG A 343 40.58 35.72 3.86
CA ARG A 343 41.00 36.77 4.81
C ARG A 343 40.01 37.94 4.85
N PRO A 344 38.81 37.72 5.39
CA PRO A 344 37.74 38.70 5.33
C PRO A 344 38.01 39.88 6.26
N ARG A 345 37.74 41.09 5.77
CA ARG A 345 37.73 42.28 6.63
C ARG A 345 36.55 42.17 7.59
N ARG A 346 36.85 42.34 8.87
CA ARG A 346 35.89 42.40 9.97
C ARG A 346 35.09 43.72 9.86
N GLU A 347 34.10 43.74 8.97
CA GLU A 347 33.22 44.89 8.72
C GLU A 347 31.75 44.52 8.99
N ARG A 348 30.97 45.47 9.53
CA ARG A 348 29.54 45.26 9.80
C ARG A 348 28.73 44.97 8.53
N ALA A 349 29.06 45.64 7.42
CA ALA A 349 28.40 45.43 6.12
C ALA A 349 28.57 43.99 5.63
N THR A 350 29.78 43.43 5.72
CA THR A 350 30.05 42.02 5.38
C THR A 350 29.26 41.06 6.27
N SER A 351 29.09 41.37 7.55
CA SER A 351 28.26 40.53 8.44
C SER A 351 26.79 40.58 8.04
N GLN A 352 26.26 41.76 7.74
CA GLN A 352 24.87 41.92 7.29
C GLN A 352 24.62 41.19 5.96
N PHE A 353 25.56 41.27 5.03
CA PHE A 353 25.52 40.55 3.77
C PHE A 353 25.51 39.01 3.95
N ILE A 354 26.39 38.47 4.79
CA ILE A 354 26.40 37.02 5.04
C ILE A 354 25.11 36.59 5.78
N GLN A 355 24.61 37.43 6.69
CA GLN A 355 23.33 37.19 7.38
C GLN A 355 22.14 37.22 6.40
N SER A 356 22.14 38.10 5.40
CA SER A 356 21.07 38.17 4.40
C SER A 356 21.09 36.96 3.47
N LEU A 357 22.26 36.45 3.08
CA LEU A 357 22.39 35.21 2.30
C LEU A 357 22.06 33.95 3.12
N SER A 358 22.51 33.90 4.38
CA SER A 358 22.35 32.70 5.20
C SER A 358 20.99 32.59 5.90
N GLY A 359 20.33 33.74 6.14
CA GLY A 359 19.12 33.85 6.96
C GLY A 359 19.37 33.69 8.46
N ARG A 360 20.63 33.66 8.91
CA ARG A 360 21.02 33.39 10.31
C ARG A 360 21.87 34.53 10.87
N PRO A 361 21.67 34.93 12.14
CA PRO A 361 22.52 35.95 12.76
C PRO A 361 23.96 35.45 12.91
N LEU A 362 24.91 36.38 12.81
CA LEU A 362 26.33 36.16 13.06
C LEU A 362 26.72 36.81 14.40
N PRO A 363 27.75 36.28 15.09
CA PRO A 363 28.36 36.96 16.23
C PRO A 363 28.78 38.40 15.89
N PRO A 364 28.97 39.28 16.89
CA PRO A 364 29.55 40.59 16.67
C PRO A 364 30.93 40.51 15.99
N VAL A 365 31.21 41.46 15.10
CA VAL A 365 32.45 41.53 14.30
C VAL A 365 33.75 41.51 15.13
N GLY A 366 33.68 41.96 16.38
CA GLY A 366 34.81 41.95 17.32
C GLY A 366 35.09 40.60 17.98
N ASP A 367 34.20 39.63 17.85
CA ASP A 367 34.33 38.29 18.43
C ASP A 367 35.38 37.47 17.67
N ASP A 368 36.19 36.70 18.39
CA ASP A 368 37.21 35.83 17.81
C ASP A 368 36.61 34.66 17.02
N THR A 369 35.38 34.27 17.34
CA THR A 369 34.63 33.22 16.64
C THR A 369 33.95 33.70 15.36
N TRP A 370 33.91 35.02 15.11
CA TRP A 370 33.18 35.61 13.98
C TRP A 370 33.59 35.02 12.63
N ALA A 371 34.90 34.92 12.38
CA ALA A 371 35.43 34.46 11.09
C ALA A 371 35.07 32.99 10.83
N LEU A 372 35.10 32.15 11.87
CA LEU A 372 34.71 30.74 11.79
C LEU A 372 33.21 30.59 11.56
N ALA A 373 32.39 31.35 12.29
CA ALA A 373 30.93 31.36 12.14
C ALA A 373 30.50 31.85 10.75
N ALA A 374 31.14 32.91 10.23
CA ALA A 374 30.87 33.45 8.90
C ALA A 374 31.25 32.46 7.79
N ARG A 375 32.41 31.81 7.89
CA ARG A 375 32.83 30.77 6.93
C ARG A 375 31.90 29.56 6.97
N ARG A 376 31.47 29.14 8.16
CA ARG A 376 30.47 28.06 8.31
C ARG A 376 29.14 28.42 7.65
N GLN A 377 28.65 29.65 7.84
CA GLN A 377 27.39 30.05 7.21
C GLN A 377 27.48 30.15 5.69
N LEU A 378 28.61 30.62 5.15
CA LEU A 378 28.87 30.59 3.70
C LEU A 378 28.98 29.15 3.18
N ALA A 379 29.61 28.25 3.94
CA ALA A 379 29.67 26.84 3.59
C ALA A 379 28.28 26.21 3.60
N ASP A 380 27.50 26.38 4.67
CA ASP A 380 26.11 25.91 4.77
C ASP A 380 25.26 26.45 3.61
N HIS A 381 25.43 27.72 3.24
CA HIS A 381 24.72 28.33 2.12
C HIS A 381 25.15 27.75 0.76
N ALA A 382 26.45 27.61 0.51
CA ALA A 382 26.96 26.97 -0.70
C ALA A 382 26.54 25.50 -0.80
N PHE A 383 26.54 24.77 0.32
CA PHE A 383 26.02 23.40 0.38
C PHE A 383 24.53 23.34 0.04
N ARG A 384 23.70 24.26 0.56
CA ARG A 384 22.27 24.33 0.22
C ARG A 384 22.01 24.55 -1.27
N LEU A 385 22.89 25.28 -1.96
CA LEU A 385 22.73 25.63 -3.38
C LEU A 385 23.43 24.65 -4.33
N LEU A 386 24.26 23.75 -3.81
CA LEU A 386 24.79 22.64 -4.58
C LEU A 386 23.69 21.58 -4.70
N GLU A 387 22.91 21.63 -5.79
CA GLU A 387 22.04 20.51 -6.19
C GLU A 387 22.92 19.28 -6.47
N THR A 388 23.17 18.50 -5.42
CA THR A 388 23.75 17.17 -5.53
C THR A 388 22.64 16.14 -5.59
N SER A 389 22.93 14.97 -6.15
CA SER A 389 22.05 13.80 -6.08
C SER A 389 21.58 13.48 -4.65
N MET A 390 22.37 13.84 -3.62
CA MET A 390 21.98 13.68 -2.22
C MET A 390 20.83 14.60 -1.78
N HIS A 391 20.79 15.86 -2.25
CA HIS A 391 19.66 16.76 -1.93
C HIS A 391 18.36 16.30 -2.58
N ASP A 392 18.46 15.77 -3.79
CA ASP A 392 17.33 15.13 -4.47
C ASP A 392 16.82 13.91 -3.68
N ILE A 393 17.73 13.06 -3.21
CA ILE A 393 17.37 11.91 -2.37
C ILE A 393 16.73 12.37 -1.05
N ASP A 394 17.29 13.37 -0.37
CA ASP A 394 16.74 13.88 0.90
C ASP A 394 15.34 14.49 0.71
N ARG A 395 15.15 15.26 -0.37
CA ARG A 395 13.84 15.81 -0.74
C ARG A 395 12.83 14.71 -1.05
N MET A 396 13.21 13.74 -1.89
CA MET A 396 12.33 12.61 -2.22
C MET A 396 12.03 11.73 -1.01
N ALA A 397 12.98 11.59 -0.07
CA ALA A 397 12.77 10.87 1.19
C ALA A 397 11.77 11.57 2.11
N ALA A 398 11.81 12.91 2.15
CA ALA A 398 10.80 13.70 2.87
C ALA A 398 9.41 13.51 2.23
N GLU A 399 9.29 13.65 0.91
CA GLU A 399 8.03 13.45 0.19
C GLU A 399 7.47 12.02 0.34
N PHE A 400 8.35 11.01 0.33
CA PHE A 400 7.98 9.62 0.64
C PHE A 400 7.42 9.48 2.07
N THR A 401 8.05 10.15 3.04
CA THR A 401 7.60 10.15 4.43
C THR A 401 6.24 10.83 4.59
N ASP A 402 6.04 11.97 3.92
CA ASP A 402 4.75 12.68 3.91
C ASP A 402 3.63 11.82 3.30
N THR A 403 3.95 11.04 2.26
CA THR A 403 3.00 10.11 1.64
C THR A 403 2.63 8.96 2.58
N LEU A 404 3.60 8.42 3.34
CA LEU A 404 3.33 7.42 4.37
C LEU A 404 2.48 7.97 5.51
N GLU A 405 2.72 9.23 5.91
CA GLU A 405 1.86 9.90 6.89
C GLU A 405 0.42 10.00 6.37
N ALA A 406 0.24 10.37 5.09
CA ALA A 406 -1.08 10.40 4.46
C ALA A 406 -1.77 9.03 4.51
N CYS A 407 -1.06 7.93 4.21
CA CYS A 407 -1.59 6.57 4.37
C CYS A 407 -2.05 6.28 5.81
N CYS A 408 -1.26 6.67 6.82
CA CYS A 408 -1.64 6.51 8.23
C CYS A 408 -2.92 7.28 8.57
N ARG A 409 -3.10 8.49 8.04
CA ARG A 409 -4.30 9.31 8.27
C ARG A 409 -5.58 8.70 7.68
N LEU A 410 -5.47 7.72 6.79
CA LEU A 410 -6.63 6.95 6.31
C LEU A 410 -7.16 5.97 7.36
N ARG A 411 -6.45 5.75 8.46
CA ARG A 411 -6.80 4.79 9.51
C ARG A 411 -7.08 5.51 10.83
N ASP A 412 -8.31 5.40 11.32
CA ASP A 412 -8.70 6.00 12.60
C ASP A 412 -7.93 5.42 13.81
N SER A 413 -7.39 4.20 13.66
CA SER A 413 -6.61 3.51 14.70
C SER A 413 -5.16 3.99 14.82
N VAL A 414 -4.66 4.82 13.90
CA VAL A 414 -3.26 5.27 13.87
C VAL A 414 -3.18 6.74 14.28
N SER A 415 -2.54 7.00 15.42
CA SER A 415 -2.22 8.37 15.84
C SER A 415 -0.99 8.88 15.08
N THR A 416 -1.15 9.91 14.27
CA THR A 416 -0.03 10.58 13.59
C THR A 416 0.60 11.64 14.49
N THR A 417 1.94 11.63 14.59
CA THR A 417 2.70 12.69 15.27
C THR A 417 3.45 13.50 14.22
N SER A 418 3.54 14.82 14.40
CA SER A 418 4.03 15.76 13.37
C SER A 418 5.52 15.64 13.02
N ASN A 419 6.27 14.72 13.66
CA ASN A 419 7.71 14.48 13.45
C ASN A 419 8.03 12.98 13.31
N GLY A 420 7.10 12.18 12.77
CA GLY A 420 7.33 10.75 12.55
C GLY A 420 8.42 10.48 11.51
N THR A 421 9.12 9.35 11.65
CA THR A 421 10.00 8.80 10.61
C THR A 421 9.23 7.84 9.69
N ALA A 422 9.75 7.57 8.49
CA ALA A 422 9.15 6.60 7.57
C ALA A 422 8.91 5.24 8.23
N SER A 423 9.90 4.71 8.96
CA SER A 423 9.77 3.45 9.70
C SER A 423 8.66 3.48 10.76
N SER A 424 8.49 4.61 11.45
CA SER A 424 7.45 4.78 12.47
C SER A 424 6.05 4.79 11.86
N PHE A 425 5.85 5.44 10.72
CA PHE A 425 4.57 5.44 10.01
C PHE A 425 4.23 4.06 9.47
N ILE A 426 5.18 3.35 8.85
CA ILE A 426 4.94 1.99 8.37
C ILE A 426 4.63 1.06 9.55
N SER A 427 5.34 1.20 10.68
CA SER A 427 5.01 0.44 11.89
C SER A 427 3.58 0.71 12.35
N GLY A 428 3.09 1.96 12.26
CA GLY A 428 1.69 2.29 12.53
C GLY A 428 0.71 1.59 11.58
N LEU A 429 1.04 1.50 10.29
CA LEU A 429 0.26 0.73 9.31
C LEU A 429 0.24 -0.77 9.62
N VAL A 430 1.36 -1.32 10.10
CA VAL A 430 1.45 -2.72 10.54
C VAL A 430 0.54 -2.97 11.75
N GLU A 431 0.56 -2.11 12.77
CA GLU A 431 -0.37 -2.23 13.91
C GLU A 431 -1.82 -2.15 13.44
N ALA A 432 -2.15 -1.22 12.54
CA ALA A 432 -3.50 -1.12 11.99
C ALA A 432 -3.92 -2.38 11.23
N ALA A 433 -3.01 -3.04 10.51
CA ALA A 433 -3.27 -4.31 9.83
C ALA A 433 -3.49 -5.45 10.83
N LEU A 434 -2.68 -5.52 11.90
CA LEU A 434 -2.86 -6.49 12.98
C LEU A 434 -4.24 -6.33 13.64
N SER A 435 -4.64 -5.11 13.99
CA SER A 435 -5.96 -4.86 14.60
C SER A 435 -7.12 -5.24 13.68
N ARG A 436 -6.97 -5.18 12.35
CA ARG A 436 -8.01 -5.67 11.41
C ARG A 436 -8.11 -7.21 11.37
N LEU A 437 -7.02 -7.90 11.69
CA LEU A 437 -6.92 -9.35 11.70
C LEU A 437 -7.23 -9.96 13.08
N GLU A 438 -7.31 -9.15 14.14
CA GLU A 438 -7.71 -9.61 15.47
C GLU A 438 -9.06 -10.35 15.43
N GLY A 439 -9.08 -11.54 16.03
CA GLY A 439 -10.26 -12.40 16.07
C GLY A 439 -10.58 -13.13 14.77
N ARG A 440 -9.77 -12.98 13.72
CA ARG A 440 -9.94 -13.70 12.45
C ARG A 440 -8.88 -14.80 12.32
N SER A 441 -9.31 -16.06 12.20
CA SER A 441 -8.42 -17.21 12.04
C SER A 441 -8.64 -17.88 10.68
N PRO A 442 -7.75 -17.69 9.69
CA PRO A 442 -7.86 -18.37 8.42
C PRO A 442 -7.57 -19.88 8.58
N SER A 443 -8.35 -20.71 7.89
CA SER A 443 -8.18 -22.17 7.88
C SER A 443 -6.84 -22.64 7.31
N GLU A 444 -6.28 -21.86 6.38
CA GLU A 444 -4.98 -22.10 5.74
C GLU A 444 -4.27 -20.74 5.59
N PRO A 445 -3.45 -20.35 6.57
CA PRO A 445 -2.81 -19.04 6.57
C PRO A 445 -1.75 -18.97 5.47
N VAL A 446 -1.77 -17.91 4.68
CA VAL A 446 -0.77 -17.59 3.65
C VAL A 446 -0.22 -16.20 3.97
N PRO A 447 1.09 -15.99 4.11
CA PRO A 447 2.17 -16.96 3.99
C PRO A 447 2.42 -17.77 5.28
N ALA A 448 1.93 -17.31 6.43
CA ALA A 448 2.02 -17.98 7.73
C ALA A 448 0.96 -17.41 8.69
N ASP A 449 0.76 -18.05 9.84
CA ASP A 449 -0.16 -17.58 10.88
C ASP A 449 0.32 -16.26 11.53
N VAL A 450 -0.60 -15.57 12.21
CA VAL A 450 -0.34 -14.24 12.80
C VAL A 450 0.78 -14.28 13.85
N GLU A 451 0.89 -15.37 14.62
CA GLU A 451 1.94 -15.50 15.64
C GLU A 451 3.34 -15.64 15.03
N GLU A 452 3.46 -16.43 13.98
CA GLU A 452 4.69 -16.61 13.22
C GLU A 452 5.08 -15.33 12.48
N LEU A 453 4.11 -14.60 11.92
CA LEU A 453 4.36 -13.29 11.32
C LEU A 453 4.86 -12.27 12.36
N ALA A 454 4.29 -12.27 13.56
CA ALA A 454 4.76 -11.43 14.67
C ALA A 454 6.19 -11.80 15.10
N ARG A 455 6.52 -13.10 15.18
CA ARG A 455 7.90 -13.56 15.44
C ARG A 455 8.87 -13.07 14.37
N ARG A 456 8.53 -13.23 13.08
CA ARG A 456 9.36 -12.78 11.96
C ARG A 456 9.59 -11.28 12.00
N ARG A 457 8.55 -10.48 12.27
CA ARG A 457 8.67 -9.03 12.46
C ARG A 457 9.67 -8.67 13.54
N ALA A 458 9.59 -9.31 14.72
CA ALA A 458 10.51 -9.05 15.82
C ALA A 458 11.97 -9.35 15.44
N VAL A 459 12.21 -10.47 14.75
CA VAL A 459 13.56 -10.85 14.28
C VAL A 459 14.10 -9.83 13.26
N ARG A 460 13.31 -9.46 12.24
CA ARG A 460 13.73 -8.49 11.21
C ARG A 460 14.00 -7.11 11.81
N SER A 461 13.13 -6.65 12.71
CA SER A 461 13.28 -5.36 13.38
C SER A 461 14.53 -5.32 14.26
N PHE A 462 14.87 -6.44 14.93
CA PHE A 462 16.09 -6.55 15.74
C PHE A 462 17.37 -6.50 14.89
N GLN A 463 17.33 -6.99 13.65
CA GLN A 463 18.48 -7.00 12.74
C GLN A 463 18.68 -5.68 11.99
N ALA A 464 17.70 -4.78 11.99
CA ALA A 464 17.79 -3.49 11.31
C ALA A 464 18.54 -2.47 12.18
N GLU A 465 19.71 -2.01 11.72
CA GLU A 465 20.55 -1.05 12.46
C GLU A 465 20.28 0.41 12.08
N ARG A 466 19.85 0.65 10.84
CA ARG A 466 19.62 2.00 10.28
C ARG A 466 18.22 2.16 9.74
N GLU A 467 17.78 3.42 9.59
CA GLU A 467 16.43 3.76 9.15
C GLU A 467 16.01 3.07 7.82
N PRO A 468 16.82 3.03 6.74
CA PRO A 468 16.43 2.32 5.51
C PRO A 468 16.22 0.81 5.72
N GLN A 469 17.03 0.18 6.57
CA GLN A 469 16.86 -1.24 6.92
C GLN A 469 15.61 -1.46 7.76
N MET A 470 15.29 -0.50 8.64
CA MET A 470 14.06 -0.54 9.43
C MET A 470 12.83 -0.37 8.53
N VAL A 471 12.87 0.52 7.54
CA VAL A 471 11.84 0.66 6.51
C VAL A 471 11.60 -0.66 5.77
N VAL A 472 12.67 -1.34 5.33
CA VAL A 472 12.55 -2.68 4.71
C VAL A 472 11.91 -3.68 5.67
N ALA A 473 12.36 -3.75 6.92
CA ALA A 473 11.82 -4.67 7.91
C ALA A 473 10.31 -4.45 8.14
N GLN A 474 9.88 -3.20 8.29
CA GLN A 474 8.47 -2.87 8.50
C GLN A 474 7.62 -3.05 7.23
N LEU A 475 8.12 -2.71 6.04
CA LEU A 475 7.41 -2.97 4.77
C LEU A 475 7.21 -4.45 4.53
N PHE A 476 8.21 -5.29 4.85
CA PHE A 476 8.07 -6.74 4.73
C PHE A 476 7.00 -7.26 5.69
N SER A 477 6.97 -6.76 6.93
CA SER A 477 5.93 -7.11 7.88
C SER A 477 4.54 -6.65 7.44
N LEU A 478 4.43 -5.47 6.83
CA LEU A 478 3.18 -4.99 6.25
C LEU A 478 2.73 -5.91 5.10
N LEU A 479 3.63 -6.25 4.19
CA LEU A 479 3.37 -7.18 3.09
C LEU A 479 2.91 -8.56 3.59
N ASP A 480 3.59 -9.13 4.58
CA ASP A 480 3.23 -10.43 5.16
C ASP A 480 1.77 -10.44 5.65
N LEU A 481 1.34 -9.38 6.34
CA LEU A 481 -0.03 -9.21 6.83
C LEU A 481 -1.03 -8.91 5.70
N MET A 482 -0.64 -8.09 4.73
CA MET A 482 -1.49 -7.80 3.57
C MET A 482 -1.71 -9.03 2.71
N CYS A 483 -0.71 -9.90 2.56
CA CYS A 483 -0.85 -11.17 1.86
C CYS A 483 -1.86 -12.09 2.57
N LEU A 484 -1.81 -12.15 3.91
CA LEU A 484 -2.79 -12.87 4.72
C LEU A 484 -4.20 -12.31 4.57
N GLU A 485 -4.35 -11.00 4.68
CA GLU A 485 -5.63 -10.30 4.49
C GLU A 485 -6.17 -10.52 3.06
N THR A 486 -5.33 -10.41 2.02
CA THR A 486 -5.73 -10.68 0.64
C THR A 486 -6.13 -12.14 0.46
N ALA A 487 -5.41 -13.11 1.02
CA ALA A 487 -5.77 -14.53 0.93
C ALA A 487 -7.11 -14.85 1.61
N MET A 488 -7.48 -14.08 2.64
CA MET A 488 -8.79 -14.17 3.28
C MET A 488 -9.90 -13.56 2.43
N LEU A 489 -9.65 -12.42 1.79
CA LEU A 489 -10.61 -11.76 0.89
C LEU A 489 -10.76 -12.49 -0.45
N ARG A 490 -9.66 -13.06 -0.95
CA ARG A 490 -9.49 -13.72 -2.26
C ARG A 490 -8.90 -15.12 -2.11
N PRO A 491 -9.66 -16.10 -1.59
CA PRO A 491 -9.16 -17.46 -1.44
C PRO A 491 -8.73 -18.11 -2.76
N ASP A 492 -9.28 -17.65 -3.89
CA ASP A 492 -8.92 -18.06 -5.24
C ASP A 492 -7.46 -17.74 -5.60
N LEU A 493 -6.88 -16.71 -4.99
CA LEU A 493 -5.51 -16.27 -5.25
C LEU A 493 -4.48 -16.95 -4.34
N ARG A 494 -4.87 -17.74 -3.32
CA ARG A 494 -3.96 -18.34 -2.32
C ARG A 494 -2.71 -19.00 -2.91
N GLY A 495 -2.89 -19.86 -3.91
CA GLY A 495 -1.77 -20.56 -4.55
C GLY A 495 -0.82 -19.60 -5.28
N GLN A 496 -1.37 -18.55 -5.90
CA GLN A 496 -0.57 -17.51 -6.56
C GLN A 496 0.14 -16.63 -5.55
N LEU A 497 -0.53 -16.24 -4.47
CA LEU A 497 0.04 -15.43 -3.38
C LEU A 497 1.20 -16.15 -2.70
N LEU A 498 1.09 -17.45 -2.43
CA LEU A 498 2.17 -18.26 -1.86
C LEU A 498 3.39 -18.29 -2.80
N LEU A 499 3.16 -18.51 -4.10
CA LEU A 499 4.22 -18.53 -5.11
C LEU A 499 4.92 -17.17 -5.19
N ARG A 500 4.16 -16.08 -5.36
CA ARG A 500 4.69 -14.71 -5.43
C ARG A 500 5.45 -14.33 -4.18
N HIS A 501 4.94 -14.67 -2.99
CA HIS A 501 5.63 -14.43 -1.72
C HIS A 501 6.99 -15.15 -1.64
N SER A 502 7.03 -16.42 -2.11
CA SER A 502 8.27 -17.19 -2.15
C SER A 502 9.28 -16.63 -3.15
N GLU A 503 8.82 -16.20 -4.33
CA GLU A 503 9.64 -15.57 -5.37
C GLU A 503 10.21 -14.23 -4.88
N LEU A 504 9.39 -13.40 -4.25
CA LEU A 504 9.81 -12.15 -3.66
C LEU A 504 10.87 -12.37 -2.58
N THR A 505 10.67 -13.35 -1.69
CA THR A 505 11.67 -13.69 -0.65
C THR A 505 13.01 -14.08 -1.27
N ALA A 506 13.00 -14.83 -2.38
CA ALA A 506 14.22 -15.17 -3.11
C ALA A 506 14.86 -13.93 -3.77
N GLN A 507 14.07 -13.06 -4.41
CA GLN A 507 14.55 -11.83 -5.02
C GLN A 507 15.17 -10.88 -3.99
N MET A 508 14.55 -10.75 -2.81
CA MET A 508 15.05 -9.94 -1.69
C MET A 508 16.42 -10.40 -1.20
N ALA A 509 16.69 -11.71 -1.22
CA ALA A 509 18.01 -12.26 -0.88
C ALA A 509 19.07 -11.97 -1.95
N SER A 510 18.66 -11.78 -3.21
CA SER A 510 19.54 -11.42 -4.33
C SER A 510 19.67 -9.92 -4.59
N ALA A 511 18.89 -9.09 -3.90
CA ALA A 511 18.90 -7.64 -4.08
C ALA A 511 20.27 -7.04 -3.69
N SER A 512 20.76 -6.12 -4.53
CA SER A 512 22.12 -5.57 -4.39
C SER A 512 22.21 -4.45 -3.34
N ASN A 513 21.11 -3.72 -3.13
CA ASN A 513 21.04 -2.64 -2.14
C ASN A 513 19.66 -2.58 -1.45
N VAL A 514 19.55 -1.72 -0.43
CA VAL A 514 18.32 -1.55 0.37
C VAL A 514 17.20 -0.86 -0.43
N LEU A 515 17.52 0.00 -1.40
CA LEU A 515 16.51 0.66 -2.23
C LEU A 515 15.82 -0.34 -3.17
N ASP A 516 16.56 -1.30 -3.73
CA ASP A 516 16.02 -2.42 -4.51
C ASP A 516 15.03 -3.22 -3.66
N GLN A 517 15.38 -3.49 -2.40
CA GLN A 517 14.50 -4.18 -1.46
C GLN A 517 13.21 -3.40 -1.18
N ILE A 518 13.30 -2.08 -0.99
CA ILE A 518 12.12 -1.22 -0.81
C ILE A 518 11.23 -1.24 -2.06
N LEU A 519 11.84 -1.13 -3.26
CA LEU A 519 11.11 -1.18 -4.53
C LEU A 519 10.36 -2.50 -4.71
N LEU A 520 11.05 -3.63 -4.49
CA LEU A 520 10.44 -4.96 -4.58
C LEU A 520 9.23 -5.08 -3.64
N LEU A 521 9.37 -4.63 -2.39
CA LEU A 521 8.29 -4.66 -1.41
C LEU A 521 7.12 -3.75 -1.79
N GLN A 522 7.39 -2.51 -2.23
CA GLN A 522 6.32 -1.58 -2.62
C GLN A 522 5.57 -2.04 -3.87
N ARG A 523 6.28 -2.60 -4.86
CA ARG A 523 5.63 -3.19 -6.05
C ARG A 523 4.66 -4.29 -5.64
N GLU A 524 5.07 -5.19 -4.75
CA GLU A 524 4.20 -6.28 -4.33
C GLU A 524 3.06 -5.78 -3.42
N ILE A 525 3.28 -4.78 -2.56
CA ILE A 525 2.20 -4.13 -1.80
C ILE A 525 1.16 -3.50 -2.74
N ALA A 526 1.61 -2.74 -3.75
CA ALA A 526 0.72 -2.14 -4.75
C ALA A 526 -0.05 -3.23 -5.52
N ARG A 527 0.61 -4.33 -5.88
CA ARG A 527 -0.03 -5.47 -6.55
C ARG A 527 -1.08 -6.15 -5.66
N LEU A 528 -0.78 -6.35 -4.37
CA LEU A 528 -1.74 -6.93 -3.43
C LEU A 528 -2.98 -6.05 -3.26
N LEU A 529 -2.83 -4.73 -3.26
CA LEU A 529 -3.95 -3.80 -3.23
C LEU A 529 -4.73 -3.85 -4.55
N LEU A 530 -4.05 -3.88 -5.69
CA LEU A 530 -4.69 -4.00 -7.00
C LEU A 530 -5.47 -5.32 -7.13
N ASP A 531 -4.95 -6.43 -6.61
CA ASP A 531 -5.63 -7.74 -6.57
C ASP A 531 -6.93 -7.72 -5.73
N ARG A 532 -7.11 -6.72 -4.87
CA ARG A 532 -8.33 -6.48 -4.11
C ARG A 532 -9.27 -5.49 -4.80
N LEU A 533 -8.87 -4.85 -5.90
CA LEU A 533 -9.77 -4.04 -6.72
C LEU A 533 -10.33 -4.87 -7.87
N GLU A 534 -11.45 -4.42 -8.42
CA GLU A 534 -12.02 -5.01 -9.63
C GLU A 534 -12.47 -3.95 -10.63
N SER A 535 -12.22 -4.21 -11.91
CA SER A 535 -12.67 -3.34 -12.98
C SER A 535 -14.17 -3.50 -13.19
N ASP A 536 -14.91 -2.40 -13.10
CA ASP A 536 -16.27 -2.28 -13.58
C ASP A 536 -16.23 -2.29 -15.12
N GLU A 537 -16.24 -3.50 -15.70
CA GLU A 537 -16.54 -3.70 -17.12
C GLU A 537 -18.03 -3.40 -17.29
N GLY A 538 -18.37 -2.11 -17.25
CA GLY A 538 -19.74 -1.63 -17.31
C GLY A 538 -20.50 -2.39 -18.39
N ALA A 539 -21.58 -3.07 -17.98
CA ALA A 539 -22.40 -3.93 -18.82
C ALA A 539 -22.49 -3.35 -20.24
N LEU A 540 -21.71 -3.92 -21.17
CA LEU A 540 -21.87 -3.68 -22.58
C LEU A 540 -23.32 -4.07 -22.89
N GLY A 541 -24.13 -3.06 -23.21
CA GLY A 541 -25.57 -3.17 -23.42
C GLY A 541 -25.99 -4.11 -24.54
#